data_AF-A0A9X0AP81-F1
#
_entry.id   AF-A0A9X0AP81-F1
#
_cell.length_a   1.000
_cell.length_b   1.000
_cell.length_c   1.000
_cell.angle_alpha   90.00
_cell.angle_beta   90.00
_cell.angle_gamma   90.00
#
_symmetry.space_group_name_H-M   'P 1'
#
loop_
_entity.id
_entity.type
_entity.pdbx_description
1 polymer ?
#
loop_
_entity_poly.entity_id
_entity_poly.type
_entity_poly.pdbx_seq_one_letter_code
_entity_poly.pdbx_strand_id
1 'polypeptide(L)'
;MSDSKHSLIKGPPHPPRSNPLTLSYTQPARSRNEVSVRARGDSIQVVEFNGFATPQPFLDPSIMQKRAQLEREWKVNQERVRRQQFETSQAEAFSRS
;
A
#
# COMPACT_ATOMS: atom_id res chain seq x y z
N MET A 1 -52.54 -5.91 -17.71
CA MET A 1 -51.59 -7.04 -17.61
C MET A 1 -50.26 -6.51 -18.10
N SER A 2 -49.34 -6.18 -17.20
CA SER A 2 -48.08 -5.51 -17.54
C SER A 2 -47.02 -6.53 -17.93
N ASP A 3 -46.75 -6.64 -19.23
CA ASP A 3 -45.67 -7.45 -19.78
C ASP A 3 -44.31 -6.90 -19.33
N SER A 4 -43.68 -7.58 -18.37
CA SER A 4 -42.31 -7.32 -17.96
C SER A 4 -41.38 -7.71 -19.11
N LYS A 5 -40.68 -6.73 -19.70
CA LYS A 5 -39.78 -6.89 -20.87
C LYS A 5 -38.59 -7.83 -20.64
N HIS A 6 -38.38 -8.29 -19.41
CA HIS A 6 -37.33 -9.25 -19.08
C HIS A 6 -37.96 -10.42 -18.32
N SER A 7 -38.03 -11.58 -18.99
CA SER A 7 -38.33 -12.84 -18.31
C SER A 7 -37.17 -13.17 -17.38
N LEU A 8 -37.49 -13.56 -16.15
CA LEU A 8 -36.50 -14.10 -15.23
C LEU A 8 -35.94 -15.40 -15.82
N ILE A 9 -34.61 -15.48 -15.92
CA ILE A 9 -33.93 -16.69 -16.37
C ILE A 9 -34.12 -17.76 -15.28
N LYS A 10 -34.83 -18.84 -15.62
CA LYS A 10 -35.03 -20.00 -14.73
C LYS A 10 -33.90 -21.00 -14.95
N GLY A 11 -33.37 -21.56 -13.88
CA GLY A 11 -32.37 -22.62 -13.91
C GLY A 11 -31.24 -22.39 -12.89
N PRO A 12 -30.28 -23.32 -12.81
CA PRO A 12 -29.09 -23.15 -11.99
C PRO A 12 -28.32 -21.87 -12.38
N PRO A 13 -27.64 -21.22 -11.42
CA PRO A 13 -26.87 -20.02 -11.70
C PRO A 13 -25.84 -20.28 -12.79
N HIS A 14 -25.80 -19.40 -13.78
CA HIS A 14 -24.83 -19.48 -14.86
C HIS A 14 -23.55 -18.72 -14.48
N PRO A 15 -22.37 -19.23 -14.88
CA PRO A 15 -21.13 -18.51 -14.66
C PRO A 15 -21.14 -17.18 -15.44
N PRO A 16 -20.47 -16.15 -14.91
CA PRO A 16 -20.35 -14.87 -15.60
C PRO A 16 -19.66 -15.06 -16.96
N ARG A 17 -20.15 -14.35 -17.98
CA ARG A 17 -19.54 -14.35 -19.32
C ARG A 17 -18.28 -13.50 -19.29
N SER A 18 -17.17 -14.03 -19.82
CA SER A 18 -15.93 -13.27 -20.00
C SER A 18 -16.17 -12.12 -20.97
N ASN A 19 -15.93 -10.88 -20.54
CA ASN A 19 -15.99 -9.71 -21.41
C ASN A 19 -14.55 -9.25 -21.71
N PRO A 20 -14.09 -9.31 -22.97
CA PRO A 20 -12.72 -8.96 -23.35
C PRO A 20 -12.42 -7.46 -23.22
N LEU A 21 -13.44 -6.63 -23.06
CA LEU A 21 -13.32 -5.18 -22.85
C LEU A 21 -13.42 -4.79 -21.37
N THR A 22 -13.53 -5.76 -20.45
CA THR A 22 -13.53 -5.46 -19.02
C THR A 22 -12.14 -5.01 -18.59
N LEU A 23 -12.02 -3.72 -18.27
CA LEU A 23 -10.88 -3.17 -17.54
C LEU A 23 -10.73 -3.95 -16.23
N SER A 24 -9.70 -4.80 -16.14
CA SER A 24 -9.39 -5.46 -14.88
C SER A 24 -8.89 -4.39 -13.89
N TYR A 25 -9.40 -4.40 -12.67
CA TYR A 25 -8.85 -3.61 -11.56
C TYR A 25 -7.44 -4.06 -11.15
N THR A 26 -6.92 -5.12 -11.77
CA THR A 26 -5.60 -5.66 -11.48
C THR A 26 -4.55 -4.65 -11.90
N GLN A 27 -3.85 -4.10 -10.91
CA GLN A 27 -2.69 -3.27 -11.13
C GLN A 27 -1.57 -4.13 -11.76
N PRO A 28 -0.90 -3.67 -12.83
CA PRO A 28 0.24 -4.39 -13.39
C PRO A 28 1.35 -4.51 -12.34
N ALA A 29 2.10 -5.61 -12.40
CA ALA A 29 3.23 -5.84 -11.51
C ALA A 29 4.21 -4.65 -11.62
N ARG A 30 4.50 -4.02 -10.48
CA ARG A 30 5.45 -2.90 -10.41
C ARG A 30 6.83 -3.36 -10.86
N SER A 31 7.51 -2.51 -11.62
CA SER A 31 8.86 -2.83 -12.12
C SER A 31 9.86 -2.88 -10.96
N ARG A 32 10.87 -3.75 -11.06
CA ARG A 32 11.89 -3.98 -10.00
C ARG A 32 12.64 -2.70 -9.57
N ASN A 33 12.61 -1.65 -10.39
CA ASN A 33 13.30 -0.38 -10.17
C ASN A 33 12.39 0.75 -9.64
N GLU A 34 11.08 0.52 -9.51
CA GLU A 34 10.13 1.53 -9.05
C GLU A 34 10.25 1.82 -7.54
N VAL A 35 10.79 0.87 -6.77
CA VAL A 35 10.99 0.99 -5.31
C VAL A 35 12.48 0.90 -5.00
N SER A 36 13.18 2.04 -5.05
CA SER A 36 14.56 2.09 -4.54
C SER A 36 14.55 2.17 -3.01
N VAL A 37 14.69 1.02 -2.34
CA VAL A 37 14.97 1.02 -0.90
C VAL A 37 16.46 1.28 -0.73
N ARG A 38 16.84 2.52 -0.36
CA ARG A 38 18.20 2.80 0.11
C ARG A 38 18.36 2.18 1.49
N ALA A 39 18.71 0.90 1.55
CA ALA A 39 19.13 0.25 2.78
C ALA A 39 20.50 0.81 3.17
N ARG A 40 20.53 1.75 4.11
CA ARG A 40 21.74 2.02 4.89
C ARG A 40 21.79 1.00 6.02
N GLY A 41 22.74 0.08 5.96
CA GLY A 41 23.29 -0.58 7.15
C GLY A 41 22.56 -1.82 7.68
N ASP A 42 21.24 -1.90 7.62
CA ASP A 42 20.53 -3.02 8.26
C ASP A 42 20.02 -4.02 7.22
N SER A 43 20.34 -5.31 7.42
CA SER A 43 19.80 -6.41 6.63
C SER A 43 18.29 -6.44 6.78
N ILE A 44 17.57 -5.88 5.79
CA ILE A 44 16.11 -5.93 5.76
C ILE A 44 15.71 -7.40 5.57
N GLN A 45 15.16 -8.03 6.61
CA GLN A 45 14.58 -9.37 6.50
C GLN A 45 13.45 -9.31 5.47
N VAL A 46 13.70 -9.88 4.29
CA VAL A 46 12.66 -10.07 3.28
C VAL A 46 11.79 -11.22 3.77
N VAL A 47 10.60 -10.88 4.29
CA VAL A 47 9.59 -11.88 4.61
C VAL A 47 8.89 -12.24 3.29
N GLU A 48 9.23 -13.41 2.74
CA GLU A 48 8.52 -13.95 1.58
C GLU A 48 7.11 -14.40 2.01
N PHE A 49 6.09 -13.80 1.42
CA PHE A 49 4.70 -14.15 1.67
C PHE A 49 4.34 -15.39 0.84
N ASN A 50 4.21 -16.54 1.50
CA ASN A 50 3.72 -17.77 0.86
C ASN A 50 2.19 -17.68 0.65
N GLY A 51 1.74 -17.67 -0.61
CA GLY A 51 0.31 -17.62 -0.96
C GLY A 51 -0.51 -18.84 -0.54
N PHE A 52 0.14 -19.93 -0.12
CA PHE A 52 -0.50 -21.11 0.48
C PHE A 52 -0.58 -21.04 2.01
N ALA A 53 0.08 -20.06 2.64
CA ALA A 53 -0.03 -19.87 4.07
C ALA A 53 -1.42 -19.30 4.40
N THR A 54 -2.10 -19.91 5.37
CA THR A 54 -3.34 -19.34 5.91
C THR A 54 -3.03 -17.93 6.42
N PRO A 55 -3.66 -16.87 5.89
CA PRO A 55 -3.43 -15.54 6.41
C PRO A 55 -3.84 -15.54 7.88
N GLN A 56 -2.87 -15.36 8.78
CA GLN A 56 -3.21 -15.21 10.18
C GLN A 56 -3.91 -13.86 10.32
N PRO A 57 -5.21 -13.83 10.69
CA PRO A 57 -5.84 -12.57 11.05
C PRO A 57 -5.04 -11.94 12.18
N PHE A 58 -5.02 -10.61 12.22
CA PHE A 58 -4.31 -9.90 13.26
C PHE A 58 -4.74 -10.42 14.63
N LEU A 59 -3.80 -11.05 15.34
CA LEU A 59 -4.05 -11.62 16.67
C LEU A 59 -4.41 -10.54 17.71
N ASP A 60 -4.16 -9.27 17.39
CA ASP A 60 -4.44 -8.11 18.24
C ASP A 60 -5.33 -7.10 17.50
N PRO A 61 -6.58 -6.86 17.97
CA PRO A 61 -7.49 -5.88 17.37
C PRO A 61 -6.96 -4.44 17.44
N SER A 62 -5.96 -4.15 18.28
CA SER A 62 -5.35 -2.82 18.40
C SER A 62 -4.26 -2.52 17.36
N ILE A 63 -3.86 -3.49 16.52
CA ILE A 63 -2.72 -3.34 15.61
C ILE A 63 -2.90 -2.19 14.61
N MET A 64 -4.13 -1.93 14.17
CA MET A 64 -4.45 -0.82 13.27
C MET A 64 -4.23 0.54 13.95
N GLN A 65 -4.59 0.65 15.24
CA GLN A 65 -4.39 1.87 16.02
C GLN A 65 -2.89 2.13 16.26
N LYS A 66 -2.13 1.08 16.59
CA LYS A 66 -0.66 1.14 16.76
C LYS A 66 0.03 1.59 15.46
N ARG A 67 -0.39 1.06 14.31
CA ARG A 67 0.14 1.49 13.00
C ARG A 67 -0.17 2.95 12.71
N ALA A 68 -1.39 3.40 12.97
CA ALA A 68 -1.77 4.81 12.77
C ALA A 68 -1.01 5.78 13.70
N GLN A 69 -0.65 5.34 14.91
CA GLN A 69 0.18 6.11 15.81
C GLN A 69 1.64 6.18 15.32
N LEU A 70 2.22 5.04 14.95
CA LEU A 70 3.57 4.97 14.39
C LEU A 70 3.73 5.83 13.13
N GLU A 71 2.74 5.83 12.24
CA GLU A 71 2.78 6.67 11.04
C GLU A 71 2.80 8.17 11.38
N ARG A 72 2.02 8.60 12.38
CA ARG A 72 2.02 9.99 12.85
C ARG A 72 3.37 10.38 13.45
N GLU A 73 3.92 9.53 14.33
CA GLU A 73 5.22 9.76 14.94
C GLU A 73 6.34 9.82 13.89
N TRP A 74 6.30 8.92 12.90
CA TRP A 74 7.24 8.92 11.79
C TRP A 74 7.19 10.23 10.97
N LYS A 75 5.99 10.73 10.65
CA LYS A 75 5.81 12.02 9.96
C LYS A 75 6.35 13.20 10.77
N VAL A 76 6.12 13.22 12.09
CA VAL A 76 6.66 14.27 12.96
C VAL A 76 8.19 14.22 13.00
N ASN A 77 8.77 13.02 13.07
CA ASN A 77 10.22 12.88 13.10
C ASN A 77 10.86 13.28 11.76
N GLN A 78 10.25 12.93 10.63
CA GLN A 78 10.67 13.37 9.29
C GLN A 78 10.71 14.90 9.19
N GLU A 79 9.68 15.60 9.68
CA GLU A 79 9.64 17.06 9.67
C GLU A 79 10.72 17.68 10.58
N ARG A 80 10.99 17.08 11.74
CA ARG A 80 12.10 17.52 12.62
C ARG A 80 13.45 17.37 11.94
N VAL A 81 13.71 16.22 11.32
CA VAL A 81 14.96 15.98 10.56
C VAL A 81 15.09 16.98 9.42
N ARG A 82 14.01 17.24 8.67
CA ARG A 82 14.01 18.22 7.58
C ARG A 82 14.37 19.62 8.06
N ARG A 83 13.83 20.06 9.21
CA ARG A 83 14.13 21.38 9.79
C ARG A 83 15.59 21.49 10.24
N GLN A 84 16.10 20.48 10.94
CA GLN A 84 17.50 20.47 11.38
C GLN A 84 18.48 20.49 10.20
N GLN A 85 18.17 19.80 9.09
CA GLN A 85 18.97 19.86 7.86
C GLN A 85 18.98 21.26 7.24
N PHE A 86 17.86 21.97 7.26
CA PHE A 86 17.80 23.36 6.78
C PHE A 86 18.62 24.32 7.64
N GLU A 87 18.57 24.18 8.97
CA GLU A 87 19.31 25.03 9.91
C GLU A 87 20.82 24.79 9.82
N THR A 88 21.26 23.53 9.74
CA THR A 88 22.67 23.17 9.55
C THR A 88 23.22 23.65 8.20
N SER A 89 22.43 23.53 7.14
CA SER A 89 22.83 24.02 5.81
C SER A 89 22.97 25.55 5.76
N GLN A 90 22.12 26.30 6.47
CA GLN A 90 22.28 27.75 6.61
C GLN A 90 23.50 28.14 7.45
N ALA A 91 23.74 27.45 8.57
CA ALA A 91 24.88 27.73 9.43
C ALA A 91 26.23 27.46 8.74
N GLU A 92 26.31 26.42 7.90
CA GLU A 92 27.50 26.15 7.08
C GLU A 92 27.69 27.18 5.94
N ALA A 93 26.60 27.69 5.35
CA ALA A 93 26.67 28.71 4.31
C ALA A 93 27.17 30.06 4.85
N PHE A 94 26.77 30.44 6.07
CA PHE A 94 27.26 31.66 6.74
C PHE A 94 28.70 31.56 7.25
N SER A 95 29.22 30.35 7.49
CA SER A 95 30.62 30.16 7.93
C SER A 95 31.63 30.14 6.78
N ARG A 96 31.18 30.12 5.53
CA ARG A 96 32.04 30.06 4.33
C ARG A 96 32.12 31.38 3.54
N SER A 97 31.42 32.43 4.00
CA SER A 97 31.48 33.80 3.47
C SER A 97 32.40 34.67 4.31
#